data_AF-A0A401TU86-F1
#
_entry.id   AF-A0A401TU86-F1
#
_cell.length_a   1.000
_cell.length_b   1.000
_cell.length_c   1.000
_cell.angle_alpha   90.00
_cell.angle_beta   90.00
_cell.angle_gamma   90.00
#
_symmetry.space_group_name_H-M   'P 1'
#
loop_
_entity.id
_entity.type
_entity.pdbx_description
1 polymer ?
#
loop_
_entity_poly.entity_id
_entity_poly.type
_entity_poly.pdbx_seq_one_letter_code
_entity_poly.pdbx_strand_id
1 'polypeptide(L)'
;MAGSSPEIVRKPRADAVRNRERVLEAAKAVFSAGGSEASLEAVARQAGVGIGTLYRHFPTREALYEAVYRREVEQLGDLAEQL
;
A
#
# COMPACT_ATOMS: atom_id res chain seq x y z
N MET A 1 37.78 -17.86 4.03
CA MET A 1 37.25 -16.68 3.32
C MET A 1 35.79 -16.52 3.71
N ALA A 2 35.48 -15.60 4.62
CA ALA A 2 34.12 -15.35 5.08
C ALA A 2 33.49 -14.30 4.15
N GLY A 3 32.51 -14.72 3.34
CA GLY A 3 31.70 -13.82 2.52
C GLY A 3 30.64 -13.15 3.38
N SER A 4 30.72 -11.83 3.49
CA SER A 4 29.78 -10.99 4.22
C SER A 4 28.35 -11.14 3.66
N SER A 5 27.43 -11.59 4.50
CA SER A 5 25.99 -11.49 4.25
C SER A 5 25.59 -10.01 4.22
N PRO A 6 24.74 -9.54 3.29
CA PRO A 6 24.33 -8.16 3.26
C PRO A 6 23.52 -7.84 4.52
N GLU A 7 23.99 -6.85 5.27
CA GLU A 7 23.27 -6.25 6.38
C GLU A 7 21.87 -5.82 5.91
N ILE A 8 20.84 -6.42 6.50
CA ILE A 8 19.45 -6.01 6.25
C ILE A 8 19.26 -4.66 6.94
N VAL A 9 19.62 -3.58 6.24
CA VAL A 9 19.35 -2.21 6.71
C VAL A 9 17.84 -2.08 6.84
N ARG A 10 17.35 -2.05 8.08
CA ARG A 10 15.92 -1.85 8.37
C ARG A 10 15.51 -0.50 7.78
N LYS A 11 14.62 -0.55 6.77
CA LYS A 11 14.13 0.64 6.07
C LYS A 11 13.54 1.65 7.08
N PRO A 12 13.84 2.95 7.00
CA PRO A 12 13.33 3.94 7.95
C PRO A 12 11.80 3.93 8.05
N ARG A 13 11.27 4.22 9.24
CA ARG A 13 9.81 4.25 9.49
C ARG A 13 9.08 5.20 8.53
N ALA A 14 9.71 6.33 8.18
CA ALA A 14 9.17 7.30 7.23
C ALA A 14 8.96 6.69 5.82
N ASP A 15 9.85 5.82 5.37
CA ASP A 15 9.67 5.13 4.09
C ASP A 15 8.53 4.11 4.15
N ALA A 16 8.36 3.42 5.28
CA ALA A 16 7.26 2.49 5.46
C ALA A 16 5.90 3.20 5.39
N VAL A 17 5.78 4.37 6.01
CA VAL A 17 4.57 5.21 5.94
C VAL A 17 4.32 5.70 4.50
N ARG A 18 5.34 6.26 3.84
CA ARG A 18 5.21 6.69 2.43
C ARG A 18 4.84 5.56 1.48
N ASN A 19 5.40 4.36 1.68
CA ASN A 19 5.05 3.19 0.86
C ASN A 19 3.59 2.79 1.09
N ARG A 20 3.13 2.81 2.35
CA ARG A 20 1.74 2.51 2.68
C ARG A 20 0.79 3.47 1.96
N GLU A 21 1.03 4.78 2.03
CA GLU A 21 0.18 5.77 1.35
C GLU A 21 0.16 5.56 -0.18
N ARG A 22 1.32 5.33 -0.80
CA ARG A 22 1.38 5.05 -2.25
C ARG A 22 0.59 3.80 -2.64
N VAL A 23 0.61 2.77 -1.79
CA VAL A 23 -0.17 1.55 -2.01
C VAL A 23 -1.66 1.83 -1.91
N LEU A 24 -2.12 2.63 -0.94
CA LEU A 24 -3.54 2.95 -0.79
C LEU A 24 -4.08 3.74 -1.98
N GLU A 25 -3.33 4.73 -2.46
CA GLU A 25 -3.69 5.50 -3.66
C GLU A 25 -3.74 4.63 -4.92
N ALA A 26 -2.72 3.78 -5.13
CA ALA A 26 -2.71 2.84 -6.25
C ALA A 26 -3.87 1.84 -6.17
N ALA A 27 -4.15 1.32 -4.97
CA ALA A 27 -5.21 0.35 -4.73
C ALA A 27 -6.59 0.93 -5.05
N LYS A 28 -6.85 2.18 -4.66
CA LYS A 28 -8.06 2.90 -5.04
C LYS A 28 -8.25 2.91 -6.55
N ALA A 29 -7.25 3.40 -7.29
CA ALA A 29 -7.33 3.49 -8.74
C ALA A 29 -7.52 2.12 -9.42
N VAL A 30 -6.75 1.12 -9.00
CA VAL A 30 -6.79 -0.24 -9.56
C VAL A 30 -8.12 -0.93 -9.28
N PHE A 31 -8.63 -0.83 -8.05
CA PHE A 31 -9.89 -1.47 -7.69
C PHE A 31 -11.11 -0.76 -8.29
N SER A 32 -11.06 0.56 -8.46
CA SER A 32 -12.11 1.31 -9.17
C SER A 32 -12.18 0.96 -10.66
N ALA A 33 -11.06 0.62 -11.30
CA ALA A 33 -11.05 0.18 -12.69
C ALA A 33 -11.70 -1.20 -12.90
N GLY A 34 -11.65 -2.08 -11.88
CA GLY A 34 -12.29 -3.38 -11.89
C GLY A 34 -11.68 -4.40 -12.87
N GLY A 35 -12.37 -5.52 -13.07
CA GLY A 35 -11.96 -6.57 -14.01
C GLY A 35 -10.66 -7.31 -13.63
N SER A 36 -9.98 -7.86 -14.63
CA SER A 36 -8.73 -8.61 -14.45
C SER A 36 -7.55 -7.75 -13.98
N GLU A 37 -7.62 -6.44 -14.16
CA GLU A 37 -6.59 -5.50 -13.71
C GLU A 37 -6.66 -5.22 -12.20
N ALA A 38 -7.74 -5.58 -11.52
CA ALA A 38 -7.93 -5.40 -10.08
C ALA A 38 -7.16 -6.44 -9.23
N SER A 39 -5.85 -6.57 -9.47
CA SER A 39 -4.95 -7.52 -8.79
C SER A 39 -3.99 -6.82 -7.83
N LEU A 40 -3.51 -7.56 -6.82
CA LEU A 40 -2.51 -7.02 -5.87
C LEU A 40 -1.17 -6.72 -6.57
N GLU A 41 -0.84 -7.46 -7.61
CA GLU A 41 0.31 -7.26 -8.47
C GLU A 41 0.21 -5.94 -9.23
N ALA A 42 -0.97 -5.62 -9.78
CA ALA A 42 -1.21 -4.33 -10.44
C ALA A 42 -1.07 -3.17 -9.45
N VAL A 43 -1.60 -3.32 -8.23
CA VAL A 43 -1.42 -2.33 -7.15
C VAL A 43 0.06 -2.13 -6.82
N ALA A 44 0.81 -3.21 -6.58
CA ALA A 44 2.23 -3.12 -6.23
C ALA A 44 3.04 -2.43 -7.34
N ARG A 45 2.76 -2.80 -8.60
CA ARG A 45 3.38 -2.20 -9.79
C ARG A 45 3.08 -0.70 -9.87
N GLN A 46 1.82 -0.31 -9.74
CA GLN A 46 1.40 1.09 -9.82
C GLN A 46 1.92 1.93 -8.64
N ALA A 47 2.00 1.36 -7.44
CA ALA A 47 2.56 2.02 -6.26
C ALA A 47 4.09 2.15 -6.31
N GLY A 48 4.76 1.44 -7.23
CA GLY A 48 6.23 1.38 -7.30
C GLY A 48 6.83 0.71 -6.05
N VAL A 49 6.20 -0.36 -5.57
CA VAL A 49 6.68 -1.17 -4.43
C VAL A 49 6.78 -2.64 -4.82
N GLY A 50 7.68 -3.38 -4.16
CA GLY A 50 7.74 -4.83 -4.34
C GLY A 50 6.50 -5.52 -3.76
N ILE A 51 6.05 -6.61 -4.37
CA ILE A 51 4.88 -7.37 -3.90
C ILE A 51 5.05 -7.88 -2.46
N GLY A 52 6.28 -8.25 -2.05
CA GLY A 52 6.57 -8.60 -0.67
C GLY A 52 6.46 -7.43 0.31
N THR A 53 6.68 -6.18 -0.14
CA THR A 53 6.40 -4.98 0.67
C THR A 53 4.91 -4.75 0.83
N LEU A 54 4.13 -4.96 -0.23
CA LEU A 54 2.66 -4.88 -0.17
C LEU A 54 2.13 -5.91 0.85
N TYR A 55 2.51 -7.19 0.72
CA TYR A 55 2.06 -8.24 1.66
C TYR A 55 2.47 -8.00 3.11
N ARG A 56 3.63 -7.36 3.35
CA ARG A 56 4.04 -6.97 4.72
C ARG A 56 3.12 -5.91 5.33
N HIS A 57 2.52 -5.04 4.53
CA HIS A 57 1.58 -4.01 4.99
C HIS A 57 0.13 -4.48 4.96
N PHE A 58 -0.21 -5.36 4.01
CA PHE A 58 -1.55 -5.83 3.71
C PHE A 58 -1.47 -7.33 3.40
N PRO A 59 -1.55 -8.20 4.43
CA PRO A 59 -1.31 -9.62 4.26
C PRO A 59 -2.38 -10.32 3.39
N THR A 60 -3.55 -9.70 3.24
CA THR A 60 -4.63 -10.20 2.39
C THR A 60 -5.20 -9.10 1.50
N ARG A 61 -5.91 -9.50 0.45
CA ARG A 61 -6.63 -8.57 -0.43
C ARG A 61 -7.69 -7.80 0.35
N GLU A 62 -8.37 -8.46 1.27
CA GLU A 62 -9.39 -7.89 2.16
C GLU A 62 -8.77 -6.82 3.07
N ALA A 63 -7.57 -7.07 3.63
CA ALA A 63 -6.88 -6.10 4.46
C ALA A 63 -6.50 -4.83 3.68
N LEU A 64 -6.17 -4.96 2.40
CA LEU A 64 -5.94 -3.81 1.52
C LEU A 64 -7.26 -3.08 1.22
N TYR A 65 -8.33 -3.80 0.89
CA TYR A 65 -9.64 -3.19 0.66
C TYR A 65 -10.16 -2.42 1.87
N GLU A 66 -10.10 -3.03 3.06
CA GLU A 66 -10.53 -2.38 4.30
C GLU A 66 -9.74 -1.10 4.55
N ALA A 67 -8.43 -1.13 4.33
CA ALA A 67 -7.58 0.05 4.52
C ALA A 67 -7.88 1.17 3.52
N VAL A 68 -8.17 0.83 2.25
CA VAL A 68 -8.62 1.81 1.26
C VAL A 68 -9.95 2.42 1.70
N TYR A 69 -10.92 1.59 2.08
CA TYR A 69 -12.25 2.05 2.48
C TYR A 69 -12.21 2.95 3.72
N ARG A 70 -11.44 2.55 4.74
CA ARG A 70 -11.21 3.32 5.97
C ARG A 70 -10.63 4.70 5.64
N ARG A 71 -9.62 4.76 4.78
CA ARG A 71 -8.99 6.02 4.37
C ARG A 71 -9.98 6.96 3.67
N GLU A 72 -10.84 6.43 2.80
CA GLU A 72 -11.85 7.26 2.13
C GLU A 72 -12.89 7.81 3.11
N VAL A 73 -13.34 7.00 4.08
CA VAL A 73 -14.26 7.46 5.13
C VAL A 73 -13.61 8.53 6.01
N GLU A 74 -12.34 8.34 6.40
CA GLU A 74 -11.58 9.34 7.16
C GLU A 74 -11.47 10.66 6.38
N GLN A 75 -11.11 10.62 5.09
CA GLN A 75 -11.02 11.81 4.24
C GLN A 75 -12.36 12.54 4.08
N LEU A 76 -13.47 11.80 3.99
CA LEU A 76 -14.81 12.39 3.95
C LEU A 76 -15.20 13.04 5.27
N GLY A 77 -14.82 12.42 6.40
CA GLY A 77 -15.01 13.00 7.74
C GLY A 77 -14.23 14.29 7.92
N ASP A 78 -12.94 14.28 7.57
CA ASP A 78 -12.07 15.46 7.66
C ASP A 78 -12.59 16.63 6.81
N LEU A 79 -13.13 16.35 5.62
CA LEU A 79 -13.74 17.37 4.77
C LEU A 79 -15.04 17.93 5.37
N ALA A 80 -15.87 17.08 5.98
CA ALA A 80 -17.11 17.49 6.62
C ALA A 80 -16.88 18.40 7.84
N GLU A 81 -15.80 18.18 8.59
CA GLU A 81 -15.41 19.04 9.72
C GLU A 81 -14.83 20.40 9.28
N GLN A 82 -14.45 20.55 8.01
CA GLN A 82 -13.88 21.77 7.43
C GLN A 82 -14.95 22.69 6.79
N LEU A 83 -16.22 22.27 6.78
CA LEU A 83 -17.37 23.03 6.27
C LEU A 83 -18.17 23.67 7.40
#